data_AF-A0A930QPA5-F1
#
_entry.id   AF-A0A930QPA5-F1
#
_cell.length_a   1.000
_cell.length_b   1.000
_cell.length_c   1.000
_cell.angle_alpha   90.00
_cell.angle_beta   90.00
_cell.angle_gamma   90.00
#
_symmetry.space_group_name_H-M   'P 1'
#
loop_
_entity.id
_entity.type
_entity.pdbx_description
1 polymer ?
#
loop_
_entity_poly.entity_id
_entity_poly.type
_entity_poly.pdbx_seq_one_letter_code
_entity_poly.pdbx_strand_id
1 'polypeptide(L)'
;VYGEMEKLFAEAAETGKLNMSILQGVMSSGRLRDLYKEGATAVSMMYSMNQEGNYNLHHCVHLAILGGLMAKWMGLVGIDRQNMVLAGLFLDIGKQMVPKDLLEKKGLLTEEEFDILKNHVVESFKIVENSELEGRTDLMNGIIQHHERDDGSGYPSGLKGDAITTFGKVLAILDCYDAMASSRSYAAKRSPFEVFKVLYADVLDGKLDSEYAVLFMRKMNAALNGCWLRLSDGSAGRIVYVDESRVTAMPVIQLADGGFIDLNTVKDLTVVEIMTASDVSKL
;
A
#
# COMPACT_ATOMS: atom_id res chain seq x y z
N VAL A 1 11.08 14.05 0.13
CA VAL A 1 10.37 12.88 0.67
C VAL A 1 11.30 11.68 0.74
N TYR A 2 11.55 10.92 -0.34
CA TYR A 2 12.37 9.69 -0.27
C TYR A 2 13.73 9.86 0.41
N GLY A 3 14.60 10.75 -0.08
CA GLY A 3 15.93 10.93 0.52
C GLY A 3 15.93 11.49 1.95
N GLU A 4 14.83 12.09 2.42
CA GLU A 4 14.68 12.46 3.84
C GLU A 4 14.18 11.28 4.66
N MET A 5 13.26 10.49 4.10
CA MET A 5 12.77 9.29 4.76
C MET A 5 13.85 8.21 4.87
N GLU A 6 14.73 8.09 3.88
CA GLU A 6 15.89 7.20 3.93
C GLU A 6 16.82 7.55 5.09
N LYS A 7 17.12 8.83 5.28
CA LYS A 7 17.91 9.32 6.43
C LYS A 7 17.21 9.02 7.74
N LEU A 8 15.91 9.31 7.83
CA LEU A 8 15.13 9.05 9.03
C LEU A 8 15.13 7.56 9.39
N PHE A 9 14.94 6.67 8.42
CA PHE A 9 14.94 5.22 8.65
C PHE A 9 16.33 4.70 9.01
N ALA A 10 17.39 5.21 8.38
CA ALA A 10 18.76 4.85 8.72
C ALA A 10 19.11 5.28 10.16
N GLU A 11 18.76 6.51 10.56
CA GLU A 11 18.96 6.96 11.94
C GLU A 11 18.12 6.15 12.95
N ALA A 12 16.90 5.77 12.59
CA ALA A 12 16.08 4.90 13.41
C ALA A 12 16.68 3.49 13.57
N ALA A 13 17.32 2.95 12.53
CA ALA A 13 18.03 1.68 12.58
C ALA A 13 19.22 1.71 13.56
N GLU A 14 19.91 2.85 13.66
CA GLU A 14 21.06 3.01 14.56
C GLU A 14 20.65 3.32 16.00
N THR A 15 19.60 4.12 16.18
CA THR A 15 19.26 4.72 17.49
C THR A 15 18.03 4.10 18.15
N GLY A 16 17.20 3.37 17.39
CA GLY A 16 15.89 2.91 17.82
C GLY A 16 14.87 4.04 18.05
N LYS A 17 15.12 5.25 17.52
CA LYS A 17 14.29 6.45 17.77
C LYS A 17 13.97 7.20 16.48
N LEU A 18 12.81 7.87 16.47
CA LEU A 18 12.44 8.77 15.37
C LEU A 18 13.16 10.12 15.49
N ASN A 19 13.81 10.54 14.40
CA ASN A 19 14.27 11.93 14.27
C ASN A 19 13.09 12.85 13.92
N MET A 20 12.56 13.52 14.94
CA MET A 20 11.42 14.43 14.80
C MET A 20 11.71 15.65 13.94
N SER A 21 12.95 16.14 13.89
CA SER A 21 13.32 17.28 13.04
C SER A 21 13.18 16.95 11.56
N ILE A 22 13.67 15.77 11.14
CA ILE A 22 13.51 15.30 9.76
C ILE A 22 12.03 15.08 9.45
N LEU A 23 11.29 14.43 10.34
CA LEU A 23 9.87 14.17 10.15
C LEU A 23 9.08 15.48 9.99
N GLN A 24 9.28 16.46 10.88
CA GLN A 24 8.63 17.76 10.81
C GLN A 24 8.99 18.49 9.51
N GLY A 25 10.23 18.39 9.02
CA GLY A 25 10.66 18.93 7.72
C GLY A 25 9.88 18.32 6.55
N VAL A 26 9.75 16.99 6.51
CA VAL A 26 8.96 16.29 5.48
C VAL A 26 7.49 16.72 5.53
N MET A 27 6.88 16.70 6.71
CA MET A 27 5.46 17.00 6.90
C MET A 27 5.12 18.47 6.60
N SER A 28 5.97 19.41 7.00
CA SER A 28 5.77 20.84 6.77
C SER A 28 6.02 21.27 5.31
N SER A 29 6.87 20.56 4.57
CA SER A 29 7.17 20.90 3.17
C SER A 29 5.99 20.78 2.22
N GLY A 30 4.89 20.12 2.62
CA GLY A 30 3.72 19.88 1.78
C GLY A 30 3.92 18.81 0.69
N ARG A 31 5.18 18.47 0.35
CA ARG A 31 5.51 17.52 -0.73
C ARG A 31 4.85 16.15 -0.55
N LEU A 32 4.86 15.59 0.66
CA LEU A 32 4.17 14.33 0.94
C LEU A 32 2.65 14.45 0.77
N ARG A 33 2.08 15.58 1.22
CA ARG A 33 0.64 15.87 1.09
C ARG A 33 0.19 16.01 -0.36
N ASP A 34 1.05 16.57 -1.21
CA ASP A 34 0.76 16.74 -2.63
C ASP A 34 0.67 15.38 -3.35
N LEU A 35 1.40 14.36 -2.87
CA LEU A 35 1.35 13.01 -3.44
C LEU A 35 -0.01 12.32 -3.29
N TYR A 36 -0.83 12.70 -2.31
CA TYR A 36 -2.16 12.11 -2.09
C TYR A 36 -3.30 13.15 -2.21
N LYS A 37 -3.05 14.27 -2.90
CA LYS A 37 -4.06 15.33 -3.10
C LYS A 37 -5.16 14.89 -4.07
N GLU A 38 -4.75 14.30 -5.20
CA GLU A 38 -5.62 13.83 -6.29
C GLU A 38 -5.42 12.33 -6.52
N GLY A 39 -6.50 11.55 -6.55
CA GLY A 39 -6.44 10.09 -6.59
C GLY A 39 -5.74 9.55 -7.84
N ALA A 40 -6.15 9.99 -9.02
CA ALA A 40 -5.57 9.52 -10.28
C ALA A 40 -4.08 9.85 -10.40
N THR A 41 -3.68 11.07 -10.01
CA THR A 41 -2.29 11.50 -10.00
C THR A 41 -1.47 10.67 -9.02
N ALA A 42 -1.99 10.46 -7.80
CA ALA A 42 -1.33 9.67 -6.76
C ALA A 42 -1.07 8.23 -7.24
N VAL A 43 -2.10 7.57 -7.78
CA VAL A 43 -2.01 6.19 -8.28
C VAL A 43 -1.03 6.09 -9.45
N SER A 44 -1.12 7.01 -10.42
CA SER A 44 -0.18 7.06 -11.55
C SER A 44 1.27 7.26 -11.10
N MET A 45 1.50 8.14 -10.12
CA MET A 45 2.82 8.37 -9.54
C MET A 45 3.35 7.14 -8.81
N MET A 46 2.54 6.47 -7.98
CA MET A 46 2.95 5.24 -7.27
C MET A 46 3.41 4.15 -8.24
N TYR A 47 2.70 3.97 -9.35
CA TYR A 47 3.08 2.99 -10.37
C TYR A 47 4.29 3.40 -11.21
N SER A 48 4.64 4.70 -11.24
CA SER A 48 5.77 5.25 -11.96
C SER A 48 7.00 5.53 -11.08
N MET A 49 6.90 5.34 -9.76
CA MET A 49 8.03 5.55 -8.86
C MET A 49 9.12 4.52 -9.14
N ASN A 50 10.33 5.01 -9.38
CA ASN A 50 11.51 4.17 -9.50
C ASN A 50 11.67 3.35 -8.21
N GLN A 51 11.83 2.04 -8.34
CA GLN A 51 11.99 1.11 -7.22
C GLN A 51 13.45 0.77 -6.94
N GLU A 52 14.40 1.50 -7.54
CA GLU A 52 15.80 1.44 -7.15
C GLU A 52 15.97 1.95 -5.72
N GLY A 53 16.44 1.06 -4.82
CA GLY A 53 16.71 1.40 -3.43
C GLY A 53 16.12 0.39 -2.44
N ASN A 54 15.86 0.85 -1.23
CA ASN A 54 15.31 0.02 -0.15
C ASN A 54 13.80 -0.22 -0.36
N TYR A 55 13.43 -1.45 -0.74
CA TYR A 55 12.03 -1.87 -0.94
C TYR A 55 11.11 -1.51 0.24
N ASN A 56 11.56 -1.74 1.48
CA ASN A 56 10.74 -1.47 2.67
C ASN A 56 10.43 0.03 2.80
N LEU A 57 11.37 0.90 2.43
CA LEU A 57 11.14 2.34 2.44
C LEU A 57 10.11 2.76 1.37
N HIS A 58 10.20 2.20 0.17
CA HIS A 58 9.21 2.42 -0.89
C HIS A 58 7.82 2.00 -0.44
N HIS A 59 7.72 0.81 0.15
CA HIS A 59 6.48 0.29 0.70
C HIS A 59 5.88 1.24 1.76
N CYS A 60 6.67 1.70 2.74
CA CYS A 60 6.20 2.67 3.74
C CYS A 60 5.72 4.01 3.13
N VAL A 61 6.43 4.52 2.13
CA VAL A 61 6.03 5.77 1.45
C VAL A 61 4.75 5.56 0.64
N HIS A 62 4.62 4.42 -0.04
CA HIS A 62 3.39 4.04 -0.73
C HIS A 62 2.20 3.94 0.24
N LEU A 63 2.39 3.29 1.38
CA LEU A 63 1.36 3.19 2.42
C LEU A 63 0.97 4.54 3.01
N ALA A 64 1.90 5.46 3.17
CA ALA A 64 1.59 6.83 3.57
C ALA A 64 0.69 7.55 2.54
N ILE A 65 0.95 7.34 1.23
CA ILE A 65 0.15 7.90 0.13
C ILE A 65 -1.24 7.27 0.09
N LEU A 66 -1.31 5.93 0.12
CA LEU A 66 -2.56 5.18 0.14
C LEU A 66 -3.39 5.51 1.38
N GLY A 67 -2.76 5.63 2.55
CA GLY A 67 -3.41 6.05 3.79
C GLY A 67 -3.98 7.47 3.68
N GLY A 68 -3.24 8.40 3.05
CA GLY A 68 -3.72 9.76 2.79
C GLY A 68 -4.89 9.85 1.81
N LEU A 69 -4.96 8.94 0.83
CA LEU A 69 -6.10 8.77 -0.09
C LEU A 69 -7.30 8.15 0.61
N MET A 70 -7.09 7.05 1.34
CA MET A 70 -8.14 6.33 2.04
C MET A 70 -8.77 7.21 3.12
N ALA A 71 -7.96 7.91 3.91
CA ALA A 71 -8.44 8.92 4.87
C ALA A 71 -9.31 10.00 4.19
N LYS A 72 -8.92 10.47 2.99
CA LYS A 72 -9.75 11.42 2.22
C LYS A 72 -11.08 10.79 1.80
N TRP A 73 -11.09 9.53 1.35
CA TRP A 73 -12.31 8.84 0.93
C TRP A 73 -13.25 8.51 2.08
N MET A 74 -12.70 8.30 3.28
CA MET A 74 -13.45 8.14 4.53
C MET A 74 -13.91 9.48 5.13
N GLY A 75 -13.49 10.62 4.56
CA GLY A 75 -13.83 11.94 5.08
C GLY A 75 -13.03 12.38 6.31
N LEU A 76 -11.94 11.69 6.65
CA LEU A 76 -11.05 12.08 7.73
C LEU A 76 -10.30 13.37 7.39
N VAL A 77 -10.17 14.25 8.39
CA VAL A 77 -9.54 15.57 8.26
C VAL A 77 -8.59 15.82 9.44
N GLY A 78 -7.81 16.91 9.37
CA GLY A 78 -6.96 17.35 10.47
C GLY A 78 -6.02 16.26 10.99
N ILE A 79 -6.07 16.04 12.30
CA ILE A 79 -5.19 15.11 13.02
C ILE A 79 -5.45 13.64 12.63
N ASP A 80 -6.70 13.24 12.38
CA ASP A 80 -7.03 11.85 12.04
C ASP A 80 -6.44 11.46 10.69
N ARG A 81 -6.56 12.36 9.71
CA ARG A 81 -5.92 12.16 8.40
C ARG A 81 -4.40 12.12 8.53
N GLN A 82 -3.82 12.98 9.37
CA GLN A 82 -2.39 12.97 9.61
C GLN A 82 -1.94 11.66 10.28
N ASN A 83 -2.70 11.16 11.25
CA ASN A 83 -2.42 9.91 11.93
C ASN A 83 -2.46 8.74 10.94
N MET A 84 -3.41 8.68 10.00
CA MET A 84 -3.47 7.60 9.01
C MET A 84 -2.24 7.59 8.10
N VAL A 85 -1.80 8.78 7.66
CA VAL A 85 -0.59 8.94 6.84
C VAL A 85 0.66 8.51 7.60
N LEU A 86 0.79 8.95 8.86
CA LEU A 86 1.92 8.59 9.71
C LEU A 86 1.92 7.10 10.07
N ALA A 87 0.74 6.50 10.27
CA ALA A 87 0.62 5.07 10.56
C ALA A 87 1.10 4.24 9.36
N GLY A 88 0.65 4.58 8.15
CA GLY A 88 1.16 3.97 6.92
C GLY A 88 2.67 4.15 6.73
N LEU A 89 3.21 5.32 7.10
CA LEU A 89 4.64 5.60 6.98
C LEU A 89 5.51 4.78 7.95
N PHE A 90 4.99 4.44 9.13
CA PHE A 90 5.79 3.86 10.21
C PHE A 90 5.38 2.45 10.63
N LEU A 91 4.33 1.85 10.06
CA LEU A 91 3.89 0.51 10.44
C LEU A 91 5.00 -0.55 10.32
N ASP A 92 5.96 -0.32 9.43
CA ASP A 92 7.08 -1.23 9.13
C ASP A 92 8.46 -0.71 9.57
N ILE A 93 8.55 0.41 10.29
CA ILE A 93 9.85 0.96 10.71
C ILE A 93 10.63 -0.01 11.61
N GLY A 94 9.94 -0.85 12.38
CA GLY A 94 10.54 -1.91 13.19
C GLY A 94 11.28 -2.98 12.37
N LYS A 95 11.07 -3.07 11.04
CA LYS A 95 11.90 -3.91 10.18
C LYS A 95 13.36 -3.49 10.21
N GLN A 96 13.69 -2.24 10.57
CA GLN A 96 15.08 -1.81 10.78
C GLN A 96 15.79 -2.59 11.91
N MET A 97 15.03 -3.20 12.83
CA MET A 97 15.55 -4.01 13.94
C MET A 97 15.67 -5.50 13.59
N VAL A 98 15.20 -5.91 12.41
CA VAL A 98 15.24 -7.31 11.96
C VAL A 98 16.57 -7.57 11.23
N PRO A 99 17.25 -8.71 11.47
CA PRO A 99 18.48 -9.05 10.77
C PRO A 99 18.33 -8.97 9.25
N LYS A 100 19.28 -8.29 8.59
CA LYS A 100 19.25 -8.07 7.14
C LYS A 100 19.14 -9.36 6.33
N ASP A 101 19.91 -10.39 6.72
CA ASP A 101 19.90 -11.70 6.06
C ASP A 101 18.52 -12.37 6.12
N LEU A 102 17.73 -12.11 7.16
CA LEU A 102 16.36 -12.61 7.28
C LEU A 102 15.40 -11.81 6.39
N LEU A 103 15.50 -10.48 6.35
CA LEU A 103 14.68 -9.63 5.49
C LEU A 103 14.92 -9.88 3.99
N GLU A 104 16.16 -10.18 3.62
CA GLU A 104 16.58 -10.41 2.22
C GLU A 104 16.57 -11.89 1.83
N LYS A 105 16.15 -12.78 2.74
CA LYS A 105 16.12 -14.22 2.50
C LYS A 105 15.25 -14.56 1.29
N LYS A 106 15.83 -15.32 0.36
CA LYS A 106 15.10 -15.88 -0.80
C LYS A 106 14.54 -17.25 -0.42
N GLY A 107 13.23 -17.43 -0.61
CA GLY A 107 12.53 -18.68 -0.33
C GLY A 107 11.62 -18.58 0.90
N LEU A 108 11.16 -19.74 1.38
CA LEU A 108 10.27 -19.80 2.55
C LEU A 108 11.05 -19.53 3.83
N LEU A 109 10.43 -18.78 4.74
CA LEU A 109 10.86 -18.64 6.12
C LEU A 109 10.46 -19.91 6.89
N THR A 110 11.30 -20.33 7.82
CA THR A 110 10.93 -21.28 8.88
C THR A 110 9.94 -20.62 9.85
N GLU A 111 9.29 -21.41 10.70
CA GLU A 111 8.36 -20.88 11.70
C GLU A 111 9.08 -19.93 12.66
N GLU A 112 10.30 -20.28 13.10
CA GLU A 112 11.10 -19.45 14.01
C GLU A 112 11.54 -18.14 13.35
N GLU A 113 11.94 -18.19 12.08
CA GLU A 113 12.29 -17.00 11.30
C GLU A 113 11.07 -16.09 11.09
N PHE A 114 9.90 -16.69 10.85
CA PHE A 114 8.66 -15.94 10.73
C PHE A 114 8.25 -15.30 12.07
N ASP A 115 8.44 -15.99 13.19
CA ASP A 115 8.23 -15.46 14.54
C ASP A 115 9.12 -14.25 14.83
N ILE A 116 10.40 -14.31 14.45
CA ILE A 116 11.31 -13.17 14.55
C ILE A 116 10.81 -12.01 13.67
N LEU A 117 10.40 -12.30 12.43
CA LEU A 117 9.91 -11.27 11.52
C LEU A 117 8.65 -10.58 12.07
N LYS A 118 7.69 -11.31 12.66
CA LYS A 118 6.47 -10.74 13.25
C LYS A 118 6.75 -9.68 14.32
N ASN A 119 7.90 -9.74 15.00
CA ASN A 119 8.28 -8.75 16.01
C ASN A 119 8.46 -7.34 15.45
N HIS A 120 8.63 -7.17 14.12
CA HIS A 120 8.73 -5.83 13.53
C HIS A 120 7.53 -4.93 13.90
N VAL A 121 6.33 -5.51 14.08
CA VAL A 121 5.12 -4.75 14.46
C VAL A 121 5.28 -4.13 15.84
N VAL A 122 5.76 -4.92 16.80
CA VAL A 122 5.99 -4.49 18.17
C VAL A 122 7.14 -3.48 18.21
N GLU A 123 8.21 -3.70 17.44
CA GLU A 123 9.33 -2.76 17.34
C GLU A 123 8.92 -1.44 16.68
N SER A 124 8.07 -1.47 15.63
CA SER A 124 7.49 -0.28 15.02
C SER A 124 6.71 0.53 16.06
N PHE A 125 5.84 -0.13 16.82
CA PHE A 125 5.09 0.51 17.89
C PHE A 125 6.02 1.17 18.91
N LYS A 126 7.02 0.46 19.42
CA LYS A 126 7.99 1.01 20.40
C LYS A 126 8.76 2.21 19.86
N ILE A 127 9.22 2.18 18.61
CA ILE A 127 9.96 3.29 17.99
C ILE A 127 9.09 4.55 17.94
N VAL A 128 7.82 4.40 17.57
CA VAL A 128 6.87 5.53 17.51
C VAL A 128 6.42 5.98 18.90
N GLU A 129 6.20 5.05 19.83
CA GLU A 129 5.85 5.33 21.22
C GLU A 129 6.95 6.13 21.94
N ASN A 130 8.23 5.87 21.65
CA ASN A 130 9.34 6.61 22.25
C ASN A 130 9.64 7.95 21.54
N SER A 131 8.64 8.56 20.91
CA SER A 131 8.77 9.83 20.17
C SER A 131 7.68 10.83 20.59
N GLU A 132 7.73 12.05 20.05
CA GLU A 132 6.68 13.07 20.27
C GLU A 132 5.31 12.68 19.66
N LEU A 133 5.22 11.53 19.00
CA LEU A 133 3.96 10.96 18.50
C LEU A 133 3.26 10.07 19.53
N GLU A 134 3.86 9.88 20.72
CA GLU A 134 3.25 9.14 21.83
C GLU A 134 1.84 9.67 22.17
N GLY A 135 0.96 8.78 22.62
CA GLY A 135 -0.42 9.13 22.99
C GLY A 135 -1.38 9.38 21.82
N ARG A 136 -0.92 9.33 20.56
CA ARG A 136 -1.80 9.35 19.38
C ARG A 136 -2.44 7.98 19.15
N THR A 137 -3.50 7.68 19.90
CA THR A 137 -4.13 6.34 19.95
C THR A 137 -4.40 5.71 18.58
N ASP A 138 -4.99 6.44 17.63
CA ASP A 138 -5.30 5.88 16.30
C ASP A 138 -4.06 5.54 15.48
N LEU A 139 -3.03 6.41 15.54
CA LEU A 139 -1.73 6.16 14.92
C LEU A 139 -1.13 4.86 15.47
N MET A 140 -1.07 4.75 16.79
CA MET A 140 -0.47 3.62 17.49
C MET A 140 -1.23 2.32 17.23
N ASN A 141 -2.57 2.37 17.24
CA ASN A 141 -3.41 1.23 16.92
C ASN A 141 -3.26 0.79 15.47
N GLY A 142 -3.18 1.73 14.52
CA GLY A 142 -2.88 1.42 13.13
C GLY A 142 -1.57 0.66 12.97
N ILE A 143 -0.52 1.09 13.66
CA ILE A 143 0.79 0.43 13.65
C ILE A 143 0.71 -0.97 14.26
N ILE A 144 0.16 -1.14 15.46
CA ILE A 144 0.21 -2.47 16.12
C ILE A 144 -0.77 -3.48 15.51
N GLN A 145 -1.82 -3.02 14.81
CA GLN A 145 -2.90 -3.89 14.32
C GLN A 145 -2.91 -4.13 12.81
N HIS A 146 -1.98 -3.56 12.02
CA HIS A 146 -2.02 -3.70 10.54
C HIS A 146 -1.88 -5.15 10.04
N HIS A 147 -1.35 -6.06 10.86
CA HIS A 147 -1.30 -7.50 10.57
C HIS A 147 -2.41 -8.33 11.24
N GLU A 148 -3.34 -7.69 11.96
CA GLU A 148 -4.54 -8.35 12.48
C GLU A 148 -5.53 -8.63 11.34
N ARG A 149 -6.38 -9.65 11.51
CA ARG A 149 -7.38 -10.08 10.52
C ARG A 149 -8.70 -10.32 11.24
N ASP A 150 -9.82 -10.01 10.59
CA ASP A 150 -11.15 -10.02 11.23
C ASP A 150 -11.54 -11.41 11.77
N ASP A 151 -11.02 -12.49 11.18
CA ASP A 151 -11.18 -13.88 11.62
C ASP A 151 -10.29 -14.30 12.81
N GLY A 152 -9.32 -13.45 13.18
CA GLY A 152 -8.32 -13.66 14.22
C GLY A 152 -7.14 -14.53 13.81
N SER A 153 -6.94 -14.77 12.50
CA SER A 153 -5.73 -15.42 11.98
C SER A 153 -4.49 -14.52 11.98
N GLY A 154 -4.67 -13.23 12.26
CA GLY A 154 -3.62 -12.22 12.27
C GLY A 154 -2.74 -12.22 13.53
N TYR A 155 -1.83 -11.25 13.59
CA TYR A 155 -0.86 -11.07 14.67
C TYR A 155 -0.62 -9.56 14.92
N PRO A 156 -0.05 -9.16 16.08
CA PRO A 156 0.52 -9.98 17.16
C PRO A 156 -0.48 -10.53 18.18
N SER A 157 -1.68 -9.97 18.30
CA SER A 157 -2.62 -10.26 19.38
C SER A 157 -3.77 -11.21 18.97
N GLY A 158 -3.96 -11.47 17.67
CA GLY A 158 -5.03 -12.35 17.18
C GLY A 158 -6.41 -11.76 17.44
N LEU A 159 -6.54 -10.44 17.27
CA LEU A 159 -7.78 -9.70 17.48
C LEU A 159 -8.83 -10.12 16.44
N LYS A 160 -10.12 -9.98 16.79
CA LYS A 160 -11.24 -10.37 15.92
C LYS A 160 -12.24 -9.25 15.76
N GLY A 161 -12.72 -9.07 14.52
CA GLY A 161 -13.76 -8.10 14.15
C GLY A 161 -13.62 -6.75 14.85
N ASP A 162 -14.59 -6.40 15.69
CA ASP A 162 -14.68 -5.10 16.36
C ASP A 162 -13.56 -4.82 17.38
N ALA A 163 -12.75 -5.82 17.75
CA ALA A 163 -11.54 -5.59 18.54
C ALA A 163 -10.42 -4.91 17.73
N ILE A 164 -10.48 -4.97 16.39
CA ILE A 164 -9.56 -4.30 15.48
C ILE A 164 -10.12 -2.92 15.18
N THR A 165 -9.32 -1.89 15.43
CA THR A 165 -9.70 -0.50 15.16
C THR A 165 -9.84 -0.23 13.67
N THR A 166 -10.56 0.84 13.33
CA THR A 166 -10.65 1.34 11.95
C THR A 166 -9.28 1.50 11.29
N PHE A 167 -8.28 2.01 12.02
CA PHE A 167 -6.93 2.19 11.47
C PHE A 167 -6.24 0.86 11.21
N GLY A 168 -6.35 -0.11 12.12
CA GLY A 168 -5.83 -1.47 11.92
C GLY A 168 -6.44 -2.14 10.70
N LYS A 169 -7.78 -2.11 10.59
CA LYS A 169 -8.53 -2.68 9.44
C LYS A 169 -8.14 -2.05 8.12
N VAL A 170 -8.06 -0.71 8.08
CA VAL A 170 -7.68 0.03 6.87
C VAL A 170 -6.24 -0.31 6.47
N LEU A 171 -5.28 -0.23 7.39
CA LEU A 171 -3.87 -0.46 7.07
C LEU A 171 -3.59 -1.91 6.70
N ALA A 172 -4.33 -2.88 7.25
CA ALA A 172 -4.27 -4.27 6.80
C ALA A 172 -4.61 -4.43 5.31
N ILE A 173 -5.63 -3.72 4.82
CA ILE A 173 -6.01 -3.73 3.40
C ILE A 173 -4.94 -3.06 2.55
N LEU A 174 -4.44 -1.89 2.99
CA LEU A 174 -3.45 -1.12 2.24
C LEU A 174 -2.09 -1.85 2.16
N ASP A 175 -1.66 -2.47 3.26
CA ASP A 175 -0.47 -3.32 3.35
C ASP A 175 -0.57 -4.50 2.39
N CYS A 176 -1.66 -5.29 2.47
CA CYS A 176 -1.91 -6.39 1.54
C CYS A 176 -1.89 -5.94 0.08
N TYR A 177 -2.53 -4.81 -0.24
CA TYR A 177 -2.56 -4.30 -1.59
C TYR A 177 -1.15 -3.94 -2.10
N ASP A 178 -0.41 -3.09 -1.37
CA ASP A 178 0.91 -2.64 -1.83
C ASP A 178 1.91 -3.80 -1.87
N ALA A 179 1.84 -4.71 -0.90
CA ALA A 179 2.63 -5.92 -0.86
C ALA A 179 2.51 -6.78 -2.13
N MET A 180 1.30 -6.86 -2.71
CA MET A 180 1.03 -7.64 -3.92
C MET A 180 1.22 -6.84 -5.22
N ALA A 181 0.96 -5.53 -5.19
CA ALA A 181 1.01 -4.64 -6.34
C ALA A 181 2.41 -4.05 -6.61
N SER A 182 3.34 -4.14 -5.66
CA SER A 182 4.73 -3.70 -5.80
C SER A 182 5.63 -4.85 -6.26
N SER A 183 6.64 -4.54 -7.10
CA SER A 183 7.68 -5.52 -7.44
C SER A 183 8.56 -5.81 -6.22
N ARG A 184 8.77 -7.09 -5.92
CA ARG A 184 9.69 -7.56 -4.88
C ARG A 184 10.85 -8.28 -5.54
N SER A 185 12.02 -8.31 -4.90
CA SER A 185 13.20 -9.05 -5.38
C SER A 185 12.95 -10.55 -5.63
N TYR A 186 11.85 -11.09 -5.09
CA TYR A 186 11.46 -12.50 -5.13
C TYR A 186 10.06 -12.76 -5.72
N ALA A 187 9.31 -11.74 -6.16
CA ALA A 187 7.98 -11.92 -6.75
C ALA A 187 7.69 -10.91 -7.88
N ALA A 188 7.17 -11.41 -9.00
CA ALA A 188 6.72 -10.58 -10.11
C ALA A 188 5.51 -9.74 -9.68
N LYS A 189 5.49 -8.47 -10.13
CA LYS A 189 4.40 -7.52 -9.89
C LYS A 189 3.08 -8.09 -10.43
N ARG A 190 2.02 -8.06 -9.61
CA ARG A 190 0.66 -8.36 -10.06
C ARG A 190 -0.03 -7.10 -10.55
N SER A 191 -0.92 -7.25 -11.53
CA SER A 191 -1.76 -6.13 -11.93
C SER A 191 -2.73 -5.75 -10.80
N PRO A 192 -3.12 -4.47 -10.63
CA PRO A 192 -4.09 -4.08 -9.62
C PRO A 192 -5.38 -4.89 -9.68
N PHE A 193 -5.82 -5.27 -10.89
CA PHE A 193 -7.03 -6.05 -11.12
C PHE A 193 -6.92 -7.48 -10.57
N GLU A 194 -5.74 -8.09 -10.59
CA GLU A 194 -5.50 -9.38 -9.94
C GLU A 194 -5.46 -9.22 -8.41
N VAL A 195 -4.84 -8.15 -7.93
CA VAL A 195 -4.79 -7.84 -6.49
C VAL A 195 -6.20 -7.64 -5.92
N PHE A 196 -7.08 -6.94 -6.64
CA PHE A 196 -8.47 -6.77 -6.21
C PHE A 196 -9.23 -8.10 -6.11
N LYS A 197 -8.95 -9.07 -6.99
CA LYS A 197 -9.55 -10.43 -6.86
C LYS A 197 -9.10 -11.11 -5.58
N VAL A 198 -7.81 -10.99 -5.22
CA VAL A 198 -7.27 -11.59 -3.98
C VAL A 198 -7.86 -10.90 -2.75
N LEU A 199 -7.86 -9.56 -2.71
CA LEU A 199 -8.46 -8.81 -1.61
C LEU A 199 -9.94 -9.13 -1.44
N TYR A 200 -10.68 -9.23 -2.55
CA TYR A 200 -12.10 -9.59 -2.49
C TYR A 200 -12.30 -11.03 -1.99
N ALA A 201 -11.43 -11.98 -2.36
CA ALA A 201 -11.47 -13.32 -1.78
C ALA A 201 -11.21 -13.30 -0.26
N ASP A 202 -10.23 -12.52 0.23
CA ASP A 202 -9.97 -12.39 1.66
C ASP A 202 -11.13 -11.71 2.42
N VAL A 203 -11.88 -10.82 1.76
CA VAL A 203 -13.14 -10.28 2.31
C VAL A 203 -14.20 -11.37 2.42
N LEU A 204 -14.37 -12.22 1.39
CA LEU A 204 -15.33 -13.33 1.41
C LEU A 204 -14.97 -14.39 2.45
N ASP A 205 -13.68 -14.60 2.70
CA ASP A 205 -13.15 -15.47 3.75
C ASP A 205 -13.29 -14.86 5.16
N GLY A 206 -13.70 -13.59 5.28
CA GLY A 206 -13.86 -12.89 6.55
C GLY A 206 -12.56 -12.43 7.20
N LYS A 207 -11.46 -12.35 6.44
CA LYS A 207 -10.15 -11.89 6.94
C LYS A 207 -9.99 -10.37 6.92
N LEU A 208 -10.63 -9.71 5.96
CA LEU A 208 -10.56 -8.26 5.76
C LEU A 208 -11.94 -7.62 5.90
N ASP A 209 -11.95 -6.43 6.48
CA ASP A 209 -13.18 -5.66 6.69
C ASP A 209 -13.82 -5.30 5.34
N SER A 210 -15.08 -5.73 5.17
CA SER A 210 -15.79 -5.57 3.91
C SER A 210 -16.09 -4.12 3.56
N GLU A 211 -16.37 -3.24 4.53
CA GLU A 211 -16.72 -1.85 4.28
C GLU A 211 -15.50 -1.11 3.72
N TYR A 212 -14.37 -1.21 4.42
CA TYR A 212 -13.15 -0.51 4.03
C TYR A 212 -12.51 -1.11 2.79
N ALA A 213 -12.53 -2.44 2.63
CA ALA A 213 -11.94 -3.09 1.45
C ALA A 213 -12.72 -2.76 0.18
N VAL A 214 -14.06 -2.80 0.23
CA VAL A 214 -14.91 -2.43 -0.92
C VAL A 214 -14.76 -0.94 -1.25
N LEU A 215 -14.73 -0.07 -0.25
CA LEU A 215 -14.47 1.36 -0.48
C LEU A 215 -13.13 1.58 -1.18
N PHE A 216 -12.06 0.97 -0.68
CA PHE A 216 -10.72 1.06 -1.25
C PHE A 216 -10.70 0.58 -2.71
N MET A 217 -11.19 -0.63 -3.00
CA MET A 217 -11.20 -1.19 -4.36
C MET A 217 -12.00 -0.33 -5.34
N ARG A 218 -13.17 0.18 -4.95
CA ARG A 218 -13.98 1.06 -5.81
C ARG A 218 -13.26 2.36 -6.14
N LYS A 219 -12.68 3.02 -5.13
CA LYS A 219 -12.00 4.30 -5.32
C LYS A 219 -10.69 4.16 -6.08
N MET A 220 -9.94 3.09 -5.84
CA MET A 220 -8.74 2.76 -6.61
C MET A 220 -9.08 2.44 -8.07
N ASN A 221 -10.11 1.62 -8.34
CA ASN A 221 -10.58 1.37 -9.70
C ASN A 221 -10.95 2.66 -10.43
N ALA A 222 -11.71 3.56 -9.77
CA ALA A 222 -12.05 4.85 -10.36
C ALA A 222 -10.80 5.72 -10.62
N ALA A 223 -9.79 5.66 -9.77
CA ALA A 223 -8.53 6.38 -9.94
C ALA A 223 -7.64 5.81 -11.07
N LEU A 224 -7.84 4.56 -11.47
CA LEU A 224 -7.14 3.94 -12.60
C LEU A 224 -7.73 4.37 -13.96
N ASN A 225 -8.94 4.92 -14.01
CA ASN A 225 -9.53 5.39 -15.26
C ASN A 225 -8.60 6.40 -15.95
N GLY A 226 -8.40 6.20 -17.26
CA GLY A 226 -7.48 7.01 -18.07
C GLY A 226 -6.03 6.57 -18.03
N CYS A 227 -5.62 5.65 -17.15
CA CYS A 227 -4.28 5.07 -17.17
C CYS A 227 -4.10 4.16 -18.40
N TRP A 228 -2.86 4.05 -18.86
CA TRP A 228 -2.47 3.14 -19.92
C TRP A 228 -2.04 1.78 -19.34
N LEU A 229 -2.36 0.71 -20.05
CA LEU A 229 -2.08 -0.66 -19.68
C LEU A 229 -1.24 -1.34 -20.77
N ARG A 230 -0.33 -2.21 -20.34
CA ARG A 230 0.29 -3.21 -21.22
C ARG A 230 -0.41 -4.55 -21.04
N LEU A 231 -0.71 -5.22 -22.14
CA LEU A 231 -1.39 -6.52 -22.16
C LEU A 231 -0.39 -7.67 -22.42
N SER A 232 -0.84 -8.89 -22.16
CA SER A 232 -0.02 -10.11 -22.27
C SER A 232 0.46 -10.44 -23.70
N ASP A 233 -0.20 -9.90 -24.72
CA ASP A 233 0.21 -10.01 -26.13
C ASP A 233 1.19 -8.90 -26.56
N GLY A 234 1.58 -8.02 -25.65
CA GLY A 234 2.47 -6.89 -25.90
C GLY A 234 1.76 -5.61 -26.37
N SER A 235 0.46 -5.67 -26.68
CA SER A 235 -0.33 -4.50 -27.04
C SER A 235 -0.53 -3.55 -25.85
N ALA A 236 -0.94 -2.32 -26.14
CA ALA A 236 -1.20 -1.29 -25.15
C ALA A 236 -2.55 -0.63 -25.37
N GLY A 237 -3.23 -0.27 -24.28
CA GLY A 237 -4.49 0.44 -24.34
C GLY A 237 -4.77 1.30 -23.13
N ARG A 238 -5.51 2.39 -23.34
CA ARG A 238 -5.94 3.32 -22.31
C ARG A 238 -7.26 2.89 -21.71
N ILE A 239 -7.36 2.83 -20.39
CA ILE A 239 -8.63 2.58 -19.70
C ILE A 239 -9.61 3.72 -20.01
N VAL A 240 -10.75 3.39 -20.61
CA VAL A 240 -11.82 4.35 -20.89
C VAL A 240 -13.02 4.16 -19.96
N TYR A 241 -13.19 2.96 -19.40
CA TYR A 241 -14.28 2.64 -18.51
C TYR A 241 -13.94 1.45 -17.61
N VAL A 242 -14.41 1.50 -16.36
CA VAL A 242 -14.44 0.38 -15.41
C VAL A 242 -15.83 0.34 -14.81
N ASP A 243 -16.44 -0.84 -14.75
CA ASP A 243 -17.73 -1.02 -14.11
C ASP A 243 -17.62 -0.95 -12.58
N GLU A 244 -17.93 0.22 -12.02
CA GLU A 244 -17.83 0.49 -10.58
C GLU A 244 -18.84 -0.29 -9.71
N SER A 245 -19.80 -1.01 -10.32
CA SER A 245 -20.72 -1.88 -9.57
C SER A 245 -20.05 -3.19 -9.12
N ARG A 246 -18.92 -3.56 -9.73
CA ARG A 246 -18.17 -4.79 -9.44
C ARG A 246 -16.72 -4.45 -9.07
N VAL A 247 -16.32 -4.75 -7.84
CA VAL A 247 -14.96 -4.44 -7.35
C VAL A 247 -13.83 -5.19 -8.08
N THR A 248 -14.16 -6.32 -8.72
CA THR A 248 -13.22 -7.14 -9.51
C THR A 248 -13.43 -7.01 -11.02
N ALA A 249 -14.14 -5.96 -11.49
CA ALA A 249 -14.33 -5.74 -12.93
C ALA A 249 -13.00 -5.50 -13.64
N MET A 250 -12.87 -6.05 -14.84
CA MET A 250 -11.79 -5.68 -15.75
C MET A 250 -12.18 -4.40 -16.52
N PRO A 251 -11.21 -3.60 -16.99
CA PRO A 251 -11.53 -2.36 -17.72
C PRO A 251 -11.94 -2.62 -19.17
N VAL A 252 -12.70 -1.70 -19.72
CA VAL A 252 -12.78 -1.46 -21.17
C VAL A 252 -11.64 -0.51 -21.54
N ILE A 253 -10.86 -0.89 -22.54
CA ILE A 253 -9.70 -0.13 -23.01
C ILE A 253 -9.88 0.33 -24.45
N GLN A 254 -9.27 1.47 -24.77
CA GLN A 254 -9.05 1.94 -26.13
C GLN A 254 -7.59 1.67 -26.53
N LEU A 255 -7.38 0.91 -27.59
CA LEU A 255 -6.06 0.62 -28.16
C LEU A 255 -5.46 1.84 -28.87
N ALA A 256 -4.16 1.81 -29.14
CA ALA A 256 -3.45 2.87 -29.85
C ALA A 256 -3.99 3.14 -31.27
N ASP A 257 -4.53 2.11 -31.94
CA ASP A 257 -5.17 2.22 -33.27
C ASP A 257 -6.61 2.74 -33.23
N GLY A 258 -7.13 3.04 -32.03
CA GLY A 258 -8.49 3.54 -31.80
C GLY A 258 -9.55 2.45 -31.58
N GLY A 259 -9.19 1.17 -31.71
CA GLY A 259 -10.06 0.04 -31.39
C GLY A 259 -10.41 -0.03 -29.90
N PHE A 260 -11.50 -0.72 -29.56
CA PHE A 260 -11.92 -0.94 -28.17
C PHE A 260 -11.95 -2.42 -27.82
N ILE A 261 -11.50 -2.75 -26.62
CA ILE A 261 -11.59 -4.10 -26.06
C ILE A 261 -12.24 -4.04 -24.69
N ASP A 262 -13.31 -4.82 -24.48
CA ASP A 262 -13.83 -5.11 -23.14
C ASP A 262 -13.11 -6.33 -22.57
N LEU A 263 -12.16 -6.10 -21.65
CA LEU A 263 -11.39 -7.17 -21.01
C LEU A 263 -12.23 -8.07 -20.09
N ASN A 264 -13.50 -7.74 -19.82
CA ASN A 264 -14.43 -8.68 -19.16
C ASN A 264 -14.87 -9.81 -20.09
N THR A 265 -14.79 -9.61 -21.41
CA THR A 265 -15.27 -10.55 -22.43
C THR A 265 -14.15 -11.40 -23.05
N VAL A 266 -12.89 -11.00 -22.86
CA VAL A 266 -11.71 -11.65 -23.41
C VAL A 266 -10.98 -12.41 -22.30
N LYS A 267 -10.79 -13.73 -22.48
CA LYS A 267 -10.18 -14.58 -21.44
C LYS A 267 -8.67 -14.78 -21.60
N ASP A 268 -8.17 -14.69 -22.82
CA ASP A 268 -6.76 -15.00 -23.14
C ASP A 268 -5.84 -13.77 -23.09
N LEU A 269 -6.38 -12.61 -22.71
CA LEU A 269 -5.67 -11.35 -22.66
C LEU A 269 -5.70 -10.80 -21.23
N THR A 270 -4.53 -10.69 -20.61
CA THR A 270 -4.40 -10.20 -19.23
C THR A 270 -3.69 -8.87 -19.18
N VAL A 271 -3.95 -8.10 -18.12
CA VAL A 271 -3.23 -6.86 -17.84
C VAL A 271 -1.91 -7.24 -17.18
N VAL A 272 -0.79 -6.82 -17.77
CA VAL A 272 0.56 -7.06 -17.25
C VAL A 272 0.94 -5.95 -16.29
N GLU A 273 0.78 -4.69 -16.69
CA GLU A 273 1.18 -3.54 -15.90
C GLU A 273 0.38 -2.27 -16.25
N ILE A 274 0.36 -1.34 -15.28
CA ILE A 274 0.06 0.07 -15.56
C ILE A 274 1.32 0.70 -16.16
N MET A 275 1.19 1.28 -17.35
CA MET A 275 2.28 1.92 -18.08
C MET A 275 2.62 3.30 -17.49
N THR A 276 3.91 3.63 -17.46
CA THR A 276 4.39 4.97 -17.07
C THR A 276 4.23 5.97 -18.21
N ALA A 277 4.32 7.26 -17.90
CA ALA A 277 4.33 8.31 -18.93
C ALA A 277 5.46 8.11 -19.97
N SER A 278 6.62 7.58 -19.53
CA SER A 278 7.72 7.27 -20.45
C SER A 278 7.38 6.11 -21.38
N ASP A 279 6.69 5.07 -20.88
CA ASP A 279 6.27 3.95 -21.73
C ASP A 279 5.24 4.39 -22.77
N VAL A 280 4.29 5.22 -22.36
CA VAL A 280 3.24 5.76 -23.25
C VAL A 280 3.85 6.64 -24.34
N SER A 281 4.90 7.41 -24.04
CA SER A 281 5.59 8.25 -25.03
C SER A 281 6.31 7.49 -26.14
N LYS A 282 6.48 6.16 -25.99
CA LYS A 282 7.16 5.28 -26.95
C LYS A 282 6.18 4.49 -27.85
N LEU A 283 4.87 4.59 -27.59
CA LEU A 283 3.80 4.02 -28.42
C LEU A 283 3.61 4.86 -29.69
#